data_AF-A0A1Y5SYY5-F1
#
_entry.id   AF-A0A1Y5SYY5-F1
#
_cell.length_a   1.000
_cell.length_b   1.000
_cell.length_c   1.000
_cell.angle_alpha   90.00
_cell.angle_beta   90.00
_cell.angle_gamma   90.00
#
_symmetry.space_group_name_H-M   'P 1'
#
loop_
_entity.id
_entity.type
_entity.pdbx_description
1 polymer ?
#
loop_
_entity_poly.entity_id
_entity_poly.type
_entity_poly.pdbx_seq_one_letter_code
_entity_poly.pdbx_strand_id
1 'polypeptide(L)'
;MPILSALQSGTPGRQAPLLAATGASRTAFAQSMDHLIEQGLLERNPGFGHPLRPEFRLTDLGRQVAAIADKINGVSTEEDWPLLRRSWTLPVLTTLHKPSHFIDIKRRLPAITDRALSQSLKSMEARDWVCRRVEEAARPPRSIYTAVNSGGTISQIISSEVTFS
;
A
#
# COMPACT_ATOMS: atom_id res chain seq x y z
N MET A 1 6.06 -1.96 0.43
CA MET A 1 5.81 -0.81 1.30
C MET A 1 6.99 -0.48 2.22
N PRO A 2 7.43 -1.34 3.16
CA PRO A 2 8.45 -0.94 4.14
C PRO A 2 9.80 -0.59 3.52
N ILE A 3 10.22 -1.35 2.49
CA ILE A 3 11.48 -1.09 1.76
C ILE A 3 11.45 0.27 1.06
N LEU A 4 10.33 0.63 0.42
CA LEU A 4 10.20 1.90 -0.29
C LEU A 4 10.23 3.10 0.67
N SER A 5 9.48 3.03 1.78
CA SER A 5 9.55 4.07 2.81
C SER A 5 10.95 4.17 3.41
N ALA A 6 11.58 3.06 3.79
CA ALA A 6 12.94 3.09 4.34
C ALA A 6 13.95 3.79 3.41
N LEU A 7 13.89 3.53 2.11
CA LEU A 7 14.71 4.21 1.10
C LEU A 7 14.37 5.71 1.01
N GLN A 8 13.08 6.06 1.04
CA GLN A 8 12.63 7.45 1.04
C GLN A 8 13.13 8.22 2.28
N SER A 9 13.12 7.58 3.45
CA SER A 9 13.61 8.17 4.71
C SER A 9 15.14 8.19 4.82
N GLY A 10 15.87 7.84 3.75
CA GLY A 10 17.33 7.94 3.69
C GLY A 10 18.10 6.70 4.15
N THR A 11 17.44 5.56 4.38
CA THR A 11 18.15 4.30 4.67
C THR A 11 19.06 3.95 3.49
N PRO A 12 20.35 3.64 3.71
CA PRO A 12 21.24 3.25 2.63
C PRO A 12 20.67 2.04 1.89
N GLY A 13 20.58 2.13 0.55
CA GLY A 13 20.03 1.07 -0.31
C GLY A 13 20.92 -0.14 -0.45
N ARG A 14 21.39 -0.70 0.67
CA ARG A 14 22.17 -1.93 0.79
C ARG A 14 21.35 -2.95 1.54
N GLN A 15 21.58 -4.24 1.29
CA GLN A 15 20.79 -5.30 1.91
C GLN A 15 20.78 -5.25 3.44
N ALA A 16 21.93 -5.10 4.10
CA ALA A 16 22.00 -5.12 5.57
C ALA A 16 21.23 -3.95 6.24
N PRO A 17 21.44 -2.66 5.87
CA PRO A 17 20.64 -1.56 6.38
C PRO A 17 19.14 -1.70 6.13
N LEU A 18 18.74 -2.15 4.94
CA LEU A 18 17.31 -2.32 4.63
C LEU A 18 16.67 -3.46 5.41
N LEU A 19 17.37 -4.57 5.63
CA LEU A 19 16.89 -5.65 6.50
C LEU A 19 16.70 -5.15 7.94
N ALA A 20 17.67 -4.39 8.46
CA ALA A 20 17.58 -3.81 9.80
C ALA A 20 16.41 -2.82 9.92
N ALA A 21 16.21 -1.96 8.93
CA ALA A 21 15.13 -0.97 8.93
C ALA A 21 13.73 -1.58 8.77
N THR A 22 13.61 -2.70 8.04
CA THR A 22 12.30 -3.29 7.72
C THR A 22 11.90 -4.46 8.61
N GLY A 23 12.86 -5.05 9.35
CA GLY A 23 12.64 -6.26 10.14
C GLY A 23 12.28 -7.50 9.31
N ALA A 24 12.46 -7.46 7.98
CA ALA A 24 12.09 -8.56 7.10
C ALA A 24 13.07 -9.74 7.24
N SER A 25 12.58 -10.96 7.04
CA SER A 25 13.47 -12.11 6.83
C SER A 25 14.22 -11.97 5.50
N ARG A 26 15.40 -12.58 5.39
CA ARG A 26 16.21 -12.51 4.16
C ARG A 26 15.45 -13.01 2.92
N THR A 27 14.67 -14.08 3.06
CA THR A 27 13.87 -14.64 1.96
C THR A 27 12.74 -13.70 1.54
N ALA A 28 11.98 -13.16 2.50
CA ALA A 28 10.89 -12.23 2.20
C ALA A 28 11.43 -10.92 1.61
N PHE A 29 12.60 -10.48 2.09
CA PHE A 29 13.31 -9.34 1.53
C PHE A 29 13.70 -9.57 0.07
N ALA A 30 14.36 -10.69 -0.25
CA ALA A 30 14.76 -11.01 -1.62
C ALA A 30 13.56 -11.04 -2.58
N GLN A 31 12.48 -11.73 -2.21
CA GLN A 31 11.24 -11.77 -2.99
C GLN A 31 10.64 -10.38 -3.19
N SER A 32 10.65 -9.54 -2.15
CA SER A 32 10.16 -8.17 -2.24
C SER A 32 11.03 -7.32 -3.18
N MET A 33 12.35 -7.49 -3.15
CA MET A 33 13.27 -6.77 -4.02
C MET A 33 13.08 -7.15 -5.48
N ASP A 34 13.00 -8.46 -5.77
CA ASP A 34 12.77 -8.95 -7.14
C ASP A 34 11.45 -8.39 -7.68
N HIS A 35 10.38 -8.47 -6.89
CA HIS A 35 9.09 -7.90 -7.28
C HIS A 35 9.15 -6.39 -7.51
N LEU A 36 9.79 -5.62 -6.61
CA LEU A 36 9.92 -4.16 -6.77
C LEU A 36 10.76 -3.78 -8.00
N ILE A 37 11.74 -4.61 -8.38
CA ILE A 37 12.53 -4.43 -9.61
C ILE A 37 11.69 -4.77 -10.85
N GLU A 38 10.95 -5.89 -10.83
CA GLU A 38 10.02 -6.28 -11.91
C GLU A 38 8.94 -5.21 -12.17
N GLN A 39 8.47 -4.55 -11.11
CA GLN A 39 7.52 -3.43 -11.22
C GLN A 39 8.19 -2.09 -11.62
N GLY A 40 9.50 -2.08 -11.85
CA GLY A 40 10.25 -0.88 -12.25
C GLY A 40 10.32 0.20 -11.16
N LEU A 41 10.07 -0.16 -9.89
CA LEU A 41 10.15 0.77 -8.75
C LEU A 41 11.57 0.86 -8.17
N LEU A 42 12.33 -0.21 -8.32
CA LEU A 42 13.73 -0.28 -7.93
C LEU A 42 14.59 -0.72 -9.09
N GLU A 43 15.86 -0.36 -9.06
CA GLU A 43 16.87 -0.91 -9.95
C GLU A 43 18.14 -1.23 -9.15
N ARG A 44 18.86 -2.25 -9.61
CA ARG A 44 20.21 -2.54 -9.13
C ARG A 44 21.13 -1.43 -9.62
N ASN A 45 21.95 -0.89 -8.74
CA ASN A 45 22.90 0.15 -9.11
C ASN A 45 24.05 -0.48 -9.91
N PRO A 46 24.26 -0.13 -11.20
CA PRO A 46 25.31 -0.69 -12.04
C PRO A 46 26.74 -0.48 -11.55
N GLY A 47 26.98 0.46 -10.62
CA GLY A 47 28.28 0.65 -9.96
C GLY A 47 29.40 1.17 -10.88
N PHE A 48 29.92 2.37 -10.62
CA PHE A 48 31.24 2.77 -11.11
C PHE A 48 31.99 3.57 -10.02
N GLY A 49 33.14 3.04 -9.57
CA GLY A 49 34.08 3.75 -8.68
C GLY A 49 33.74 3.75 -7.17
N HIS A 50 34.79 3.67 -6.34
CA HIS A 50 34.74 3.71 -4.88
C HIS A 50 34.63 5.13 -4.31
N PRO A 51 34.02 5.33 -3.11
CA PRO A 51 33.50 4.31 -2.18
C PRO A 51 31.96 4.19 -2.10
N LEU A 52 31.51 2.97 -1.72
CA LEU A 52 30.16 2.45 -1.41
C LEU A 52 28.94 3.20 -1.97
N ARG A 53 28.59 2.90 -3.22
CA ARG A 53 27.26 3.25 -3.77
C ARG A 53 26.18 2.33 -3.20
N PRO A 54 24.92 2.79 -3.05
CA PRO A 54 23.78 1.92 -2.74
C PRO A 54 23.70 0.77 -3.76
N GLU A 55 23.44 -0.46 -3.32
CA GLU A 55 23.23 -1.62 -4.20
C GLU A 55 21.92 -1.50 -4.99
N PHE A 56 20.93 -0.84 -4.40
CA PHE A 56 19.62 -0.62 -4.96
C PHE A 56 19.28 0.87 -4.90
N ARG A 57 18.61 1.37 -5.94
CA ARG A 57 18.12 2.74 -5.99
C ARG A 57 16.67 2.79 -6.47
N LEU A 58 15.95 3.81 -6.02
CA LEU A 58 14.63 4.15 -6.54
C LEU A 58 14.75 4.67 -7.96
N THR A 59 13.91 4.17 -8.86
CA THR A 59 13.68 4.78 -10.17
C THR A 59 12.87 6.08 -10.00
N ASP A 60 12.61 6.81 -11.09
CA ASP A 60 11.70 7.98 -11.04
C ASP A 60 10.29 7.59 -10.57
N LEU A 61 9.75 6.49 -11.10
CA LEU A 61 8.47 5.93 -10.66
C LEU A 61 8.56 5.47 -9.20
N GLY A 62 9.67 4.80 -8.85
CA GLY A 62 9.97 4.36 -7.49
C GLY A 62 9.92 5.49 -6.47
N ARG A 63 10.49 6.66 -6.79
CA ARG A 63 10.46 7.84 -5.90
C ARG A 63 9.04 8.31 -5.61
N GLN A 64 8.15 8.32 -6.62
CA GLN A 64 6.76 8.72 -6.43
C GLN A 64 6.03 7.75 -5.50
N VAL A 65 6.15 6.44 -5.75
CA VAL A 65 5.53 5.40 -4.92
C VAL A 65 6.15 5.37 -3.51
N ALA A 66 7.45 5.63 -3.39
CA ALA A 66 8.14 5.67 -2.11
C ALA A 66 7.72 6.87 -1.26
N ALA A 67 7.44 8.03 -1.86
CA ALA A 67 6.86 9.17 -1.17
C ALA A 67 5.47 8.85 -0.60
N ILE A 68 4.61 8.17 -1.37
CA ILE A 68 3.31 7.69 -0.88
C ILE A 68 3.51 6.70 0.28
N ALA A 69 4.44 5.75 0.13
CA ALA A 69 4.72 4.77 1.15
C ALA A 69 5.21 5.38 2.46
N ASP A 70 6.02 6.44 2.38
CA ASP A 70 6.54 7.18 3.52
C ASP A 70 5.44 7.99 4.22
N LYS A 71 4.55 8.65 3.46
CA LYS A 71 3.37 9.32 4.02
C LYS A 71 2.45 8.35 4.76
N ILE A 72 2.18 7.18 4.18
CA ILE A 72 1.38 6.14 4.82
C ILE A 72 2.07 5.65 6.10
N ASN A 73 3.38 5.41 6.04
CA ASN A 73 4.17 5.00 7.20
C ASN A 73 4.07 6.03 8.34
N GLY A 74 4.19 7.33 8.03
CA GLY A 74 4.14 8.41 9.02
C GLY A 74 2.79 8.63 9.69
N VAL A 75 1.69 8.10 9.13
CA VAL A 75 0.35 8.17 9.75
C VAL A 75 -0.14 6.84 10.32
N SER A 76 0.68 5.79 10.25
CA SER A 76 0.33 4.44 10.69
C SER A 76 1.01 4.10 12.01
N THR A 77 0.33 3.34 12.86
CA THR A 77 0.90 2.80 14.09
C THR A 77 1.40 1.37 13.91
N GLU A 78 2.10 0.82 14.91
CA GLU A 78 2.56 -0.57 14.83
C GLU A 78 1.41 -1.58 14.70
N GLU A 79 0.26 -1.26 15.31
CA GLU A 79 -0.95 -2.08 15.29
C GLU A 79 -1.59 -2.16 13.90
N ASP A 80 -1.32 -1.18 13.04
CA ASP A 80 -1.85 -1.07 11.68
C ASP A 80 -1.10 -1.96 10.68
N TRP A 81 0.17 -2.29 10.95
CA TRP A 81 1.03 -3.05 10.04
C TRP A 81 0.48 -4.40 9.57
N PRO A 82 -0.15 -5.22 10.44
CA PRO A 82 -0.76 -6.48 9.99
C PRO A 82 -1.82 -6.29 8.91
N LEU A 83 -2.53 -5.15 8.90
CA LEU A 83 -3.54 -4.84 7.90
C LEU A 83 -2.90 -4.26 6.64
N LEU A 84 -1.92 -3.36 6.78
CA LEU A 84 -1.17 -2.74 5.67
C LEU A 84 -0.35 -3.75 4.85
N ARG A 85 0.13 -4.83 5.48
CA ARG A 85 0.88 -5.90 4.79
C ARG A 85 0.01 -6.82 3.94
N ARG A 86 -1.32 -6.71 4.00
CA ARG A 86 -2.23 -7.54 3.19
C ARG A 86 -2.33 -6.98 1.78
N SER A 87 -2.29 -7.87 0.80
CA SER A 87 -2.25 -7.53 -0.63
C SER A 87 -3.41 -6.65 -1.11
N TRP A 88 -4.58 -6.71 -0.45
CA TRP A 88 -5.79 -6.02 -0.88
C TRP A 88 -6.17 -4.80 -0.03
N THR A 89 -5.51 -4.53 1.10
CA THR A 89 -5.87 -3.38 1.96
C THR A 89 -5.71 -2.06 1.22
N LEU A 90 -4.51 -1.78 0.71
CA LEU A 90 -4.25 -0.52 -0.01
C LEU A 90 -5.05 -0.43 -1.33
N PRO A 91 -5.10 -1.46 -2.19
CA PRO A 91 -5.93 -1.42 -3.39
C PRO A 91 -7.42 -1.18 -3.11
N VAL A 92 -7.98 -1.72 -2.03
CA VAL A 92 -9.38 -1.43 -1.67
C VAL A 92 -9.52 0.02 -1.19
N LEU A 93 -8.61 0.52 -0.36
CA LEU A 93 -8.65 1.92 0.10
C LEU A 93 -8.51 2.94 -1.04
N THR A 94 -7.83 2.63 -2.15
CA THR A 94 -7.77 3.54 -3.32
C THR A 94 -9.15 3.76 -3.94
N THR A 95 -10.03 2.75 -3.86
CA THR A 95 -11.39 2.84 -4.39
C THR A 95 -12.34 3.60 -3.46
N LEU A 96 -11.98 3.78 -2.19
CA LEU A 96 -12.82 4.32 -1.12
C LEU A 96 -12.55 5.79 -0.79
N HIS A 97 -11.94 6.55 -1.71
CA HIS A 97 -11.86 8.02 -1.64
C HIS A 97 -13.25 8.68 -1.62
N LYS A 98 -14.27 7.93 -2.06
CA LYS A 98 -15.68 8.25 -1.92
C LYS A 98 -16.47 7.01 -1.48
N PRO A 99 -17.60 7.18 -0.78
CA PRO A 99 -18.49 6.07 -0.46
C PRO A 99 -18.82 5.25 -1.71
N SER A 100 -18.68 3.93 -1.63
CA SER A 100 -18.81 3.04 -2.79
C SER A 100 -19.52 1.73 -2.43
N HIS A 101 -20.27 1.17 -3.37
CA HIS A 101 -20.86 -0.16 -3.21
C HIS A 101 -19.84 -1.27 -3.50
N PHE A 102 -20.12 -2.48 -3.00
CA PHE A 102 -19.28 -3.66 -3.25
C PHE A 102 -18.97 -3.87 -4.73
N ILE A 103 -19.98 -3.77 -5.60
CA ILE A 103 -19.83 -4.01 -7.03
C ILE A 103 -18.97 -2.95 -7.73
N ASP A 104 -19.02 -1.71 -7.25
CA ASP A 104 -18.19 -0.63 -7.80
C ASP A 104 -16.72 -0.79 -7.40
N ILE A 105 -16.46 -1.19 -6.15
CA ILE A 105 -15.11 -1.53 -5.67
C ILE A 105 -14.55 -2.69 -6.49
N LYS A 106 -15.34 -3.75 -6.63
CA LYS A 106 -14.98 -4.94 -7.42
C LYS A 106 -14.66 -4.59 -8.88
N ARG A 107 -15.47 -3.75 -9.52
CA ARG A 107 -15.26 -3.32 -10.91
C ARG A 107 -13.96 -2.54 -11.09
N ARG A 108 -13.56 -1.74 -10.10
CA ARG A 108 -12.28 -0.99 -10.12
C ARG A 108 -11.05 -1.86 -9.85
N LEU A 109 -11.25 -3.07 -9.32
CA LEU A 109 -10.19 -4.02 -8.97
C LEU A 109 -10.42 -5.35 -9.70
N PRO A 110 -10.25 -5.45 -11.03
CA PRO A 110 -10.66 -6.62 -11.80
C PRO A 110 -9.99 -7.93 -11.34
N ALA A 111 -8.81 -7.86 -10.74
CA ALA A 111 -8.08 -9.02 -10.22
C ALA A 111 -8.53 -9.50 -8.82
N ILE A 112 -9.31 -8.72 -8.06
CA ILE A 112 -9.77 -9.16 -6.73
C ILE A 112 -10.91 -10.17 -6.89
N THR A 113 -10.94 -11.24 -6.08
CA THR A 113 -12.11 -12.15 -6.02
C THR A 113 -13.16 -11.61 -5.05
N ASP A 114 -14.41 -12.05 -5.16
CA ASP A 114 -15.49 -11.61 -4.26
C ASP A 114 -15.20 -12.01 -2.81
N ARG A 115 -14.61 -13.20 -2.63
CA ARG A 115 -14.13 -13.68 -1.34
C ARG A 115 -13.01 -12.79 -0.78
N ALA A 116 -12.02 -12.44 -1.60
CA ALA A 116 -10.92 -11.58 -1.18
C ALA A 116 -11.41 -10.16 -0.84
N LEU A 117 -12.33 -9.60 -1.63
CA LEU A 117 -12.92 -8.30 -1.35
C LEU A 117 -13.73 -8.31 -0.04
N SER A 118 -14.62 -9.29 0.13
CA SER A 118 -15.40 -9.46 1.35
C SER A 118 -14.51 -9.59 2.59
N GLN A 119 -13.45 -10.38 2.51
CA GLN A 119 -12.53 -10.57 3.63
C GLN A 119 -11.73 -9.30 3.94
N SER A 120 -11.35 -8.54 2.91
CA SER A 120 -10.61 -7.28 3.08
C SER A 120 -11.49 -6.24 3.76
N LEU A 121 -12.72 -6.04 3.26
CA LEU A 121 -13.70 -5.12 3.86
C LEU A 121 -14.00 -5.49 5.32
N LYS A 122 -14.27 -6.77 5.60
CA LYS A 122 -14.53 -7.25 6.96
C LYS A 122 -13.34 -7.01 7.91
N SER A 123 -12.11 -7.21 7.41
CA SER A 123 -10.91 -7.03 8.22
C SER A 123 -10.61 -5.56 8.51
N MET A 124 -10.92 -4.66 7.57
CA MET A 124 -10.82 -3.22 7.77
C MET A 124 -11.95 -2.69 8.67
N GLU A 125 -13.16 -3.24 8.55
CA GLU A 125 -14.28 -2.92 9.43
C GLU A 125 -13.98 -3.30 10.89
N ALA A 126 -13.41 -4.48 11.12
CA ALA A 126 -12.98 -4.91 12.46
C ALA A 126 -11.87 -4.05 13.09
N ARG A 127 -11.29 -3.11 12.34
CA ARG A 127 -10.23 -2.19 12.76
C ARG A 127 -10.70 -0.73 12.71
N ASP A 128 -11.98 -0.49 12.47
CA ASP A 128 -12.55 0.84 12.24
C ASP A 128 -11.83 1.63 11.14
N TRP A 129 -11.35 0.95 10.08
CA TRP A 129 -10.78 1.58 8.88
C TRP A 129 -11.82 1.76 7.77
N VAL A 130 -12.87 0.93 7.80
CA VAL A 130 -13.98 0.99 6.84
C VAL A 130 -15.30 0.85 7.61
N CYS A 131 -16.22 1.77 7.39
CA CYS A 131 -17.58 1.67 7.91
C CYS A 131 -18.49 1.09 6.82
N ARG A 132 -19.27 0.05 7.17
CA ARG A 132 -20.33 -0.49 6.32
C ARG A 132 -21.68 0.03 6.80
N ARG A 133 -22.45 0.63 5.88
CA ARG A 133 -23.85 1.02 6.11
C ARG A 133 -24.76 0.38 5.09
N VAL A 134 -25.98 0.05 5.48
CA VAL A 134 -27.02 -0.41 4.55
C VAL A 134 -27.85 0.79 4.13
N GLU A 135 -27.96 1.00 2.82
CA GLU A 135 -28.85 1.98 2.23
C GLU A 135 -30.23 1.34 2.06
N GLU A 136 -31.08 1.50 3.07
CA GLU A 136 -32.42 0.90 3.11
C GLU A 136 -33.38 1.50 2.08
N ALA A 137 -33.15 2.76 1.69
CA ALA A 137 -33.96 3.44 0.69
C ALA A 137 -33.74 2.88 -0.74
N ALA A 138 -32.62 2.20 -0.99
CA ALA A 138 -32.36 1.58 -2.28
C ALA A 138 -33.24 0.34 -2.49
N ARG A 139 -33.67 0.12 -3.74
CA ARG A 139 -34.40 -1.11 -4.15
C ARG A 139 -33.61 -1.85 -5.23
N PRO A 140 -32.99 -3.01 -4.93
CA PRO A 140 -32.90 -3.65 -3.61
C PRO A 140 -31.96 -2.89 -2.64
N PRO A 141 -32.04 -3.13 -1.31
CA PRO A 141 -31.11 -2.56 -0.35
C PRO A 141 -29.66 -2.91 -0.68
N ARG A 142 -28.75 -1.94 -0.56
CA ARG A 142 -27.32 -2.14 -0.90
C ARG A 142 -26.43 -1.68 0.23
N SER A 143 -25.28 -2.34 0.37
CA SER A 143 -24.25 -1.89 1.29
C SER A 143 -23.41 -0.80 0.66
N ILE A 144 -23.14 0.25 1.42
CA ILE A 144 -22.18 1.32 1.10
C ILE A 144 -21.02 1.20 2.08
N TYR A 145 -19.81 1.26 1.55
CA TYR A 145 -18.56 1.22 2.31
C TYR A 145 -17.89 2.58 2.22
N THR A 146 -17.41 3.08 3.37
CA THR A 146 -16.72 4.37 3.48
C THR A 146 -15.44 4.18 4.26
N ALA A 147 -14.32 4.71 3.77
CA ALA A 147 -13.08 4.72 4.55
C ALA A 147 -13.21 5.71 5.73
N VAL A 148 -12.80 5.30 6.92
CA VAL A 148 -12.91 6.07 8.17
C VAL A 148 -11.63 5.94 8.99
N ASN A 149 -11.41 6.85 9.94
CA ASN A 149 -10.21 6.90 10.81
C ASN A 149 -8.91 6.75 10.01
N SER A 150 -7.99 5.88 10.43
CA SER A 150 -6.72 5.62 9.73
C SER A 150 -6.93 5.18 8.27
N GLY A 151 -7.99 4.39 8.00
CA GLY A 151 -8.35 4.01 6.63
C GLY A 151 -8.73 5.21 5.76
N GLY A 152 -9.44 6.18 6.32
CA GLY A 152 -9.79 7.45 5.68
C GLY A 152 -8.55 8.30 5.37
N THR A 153 -7.68 8.50 6.37
CA THR A 153 -6.42 9.24 6.19
C THR A 153 -5.55 8.62 5.09
N ILE A 154 -5.40 7.30 5.09
CA ILE A 154 -4.61 6.57 4.09
C ILE A 154 -5.25 6.64 2.70
N SER A 155 -6.58 6.48 2.61
CA SER A 155 -7.31 6.63 1.35
C SER A 155 -7.09 8.01 0.74
N GLN A 156 -7.09 9.07 1.57
CA GLN A 156 -6.86 10.42 1.13
C GLN A 156 -5.44 10.65 0.62
N ILE A 157 -4.42 10.17 1.35
CA ILE A 157 -3.00 10.21 0.92
C ILE A 157 -2.83 9.59 -0.47
N ILE A 158 -3.44 8.42 -0.70
CA ILE A 158 -3.33 7.74 -1.99
C ILE A 158 -4.05 8.53 -3.08
N SER A 159 -5.24 9.06 -2.79
CA SER A 159 -6.04 9.82 -3.77
C SER A 159 -5.38 11.14 -4.20
N SER A 160 -4.63 11.81 -3.32
CA SER A 160 -3.94 13.06 -3.66
C SER A 160 -2.73 12.86 -4.59
N GLU A 161 -2.20 11.64 -4.65
CA GLU A 161 -0.96 11.32 -5.37
C GLU A 161 -1.24 10.55 -6.66
N VAL A 162 -2.34 9.78 -6.68
CA VAL A 162 -2.88 9.17 -7.90
C VAL A 162 -3.76 10.20 -8.59
N THR A 163 -3.12 11.16 -9.28
CA THR A 163 -3.83 11.96 -10.29
C THR A 163 -4.20 10.99 -11.41
N PHE A 164 -5.44 10.49 -11.40
CA PHE A 164 -5.99 9.78 -12.56
C PHE A 164 -6.15 10.81 -13.68
N SER A 165 -5.11 10.93 -14.51
CA SER A 165 -5.20 11.51 -15.85
C SER A 165 -5.78 10.50 -16.81
#